data_AF-A0A4P6EZ65-F1
#
_entry.id   AF-A0A4P6EZ65-F1
#
_cell.length_a   1.000
_cell.length_b   1.000
_cell.length_c   1.000
_cell.angle_alpha   90.00
_cell.angle_beta   90.00
_cell.angle_gamma   90.00
#
_symmetry.space_group_name_H-M   'P 1'
#
loop_
_entity.id
_entity.type
_entity.pdbx_description
1 polymer ?
#
loop_
_entity_poly.entity_id
_entity_poly.type
_entity_poly.pdbx_seq_one_letter_code
_entity_poly.pdbx_strand_id
1 'polypeptide(L)' 'MIVFDVIVNGEVKETIKPLNQKLKDIYLFMQKESHGLTQKYGANIYLNRRMEYK' A
#
# COMPACT_ATOMS: atom_id res chain seq x y z
N MET A 1 5.79 -11.60 -5.07
CA MET A 1 4.58 -11.18 -4.34
C MET A 1 4.49 -9.67 -4.41
N ILE A 2 3.38 -9.12 -4.88
CA ILE A 2 3.12 -7.69 -4.93
C ILE A 2 2.89 -7.19 -3.51
N VAL A 3 3.64 -6.16 -3.12
CA VAL A 3 3.52 -5.44 -1.86
C VAL A 3 3.59 -3.95 -2.12
N PHE A 4 3.12 -3.15 -1.17
CA PHE A 4 3.11 -1.70 -1.29
C PHE A 4 3.76 -1.06 -0.07
N ASP A 5 4.77 -0.22 -0.30
CA ASP A 5 5.37 0.57 0.76
C ASP A 5 4.63 1.90 0.87
N VAL A 6 4.25 2.25 2.09
CA VAL A 6 3.63 3.52 2.44
C VAL A 6 4.74 4.48 2.86
N ILE A 7 4.97 5.50 2.04
CA ILE A 7 5.98 6.52 2.24
C ILE A 7 5.30 7.81 2.68
N VAL A 8 5.73 8.34 3.83
CA VAL A 8 5.22 9.59 4.41
C VAL A 8 6.39 10.49 4.74
N ASN A 9 6.40 11.70 4.20
CA ASN A 9 7.51 12.65 4.34
C ASN A 9 8.88 12.08 3.93
N GLY A 10 8.91 11.25 2.88
CA GLY A 10 10.14 10.65 2.36
C GLY A 10 10.62 9.40 3.10
N GLU A 11 9.96 8.99 4.17
CA GLU A 11 10.30 7.78 4.93
C GLU A 11 9.28 6.67 4.73
N VAL A 12 9.75 5.43 4.57
CA VAL A 12 8.88 4.25 4.57
C VAL A 12 8.36 4.05 6.00
N LYS A 13 7.05 4.20 6.20
CA LYS A 13 6.40 4.01 7.50
C LYS A 13 5.94 2.58 7.70
N GLU A 14 5.36 1.97 6.67
CA GLU A 14 4.90 0.58 6.71
C GLU A 14 4.84 -0.04 5.32
N THR A 15 4.79 -1.38 5.27
CA THR A 15 4.58 -2.14 4.03
C THR A 15 3.28 -2.92 4.17
N ILE A 16 2.31 -2.62 3.31
CA ILE A 16 1.03 -3.34 3.25
C ILE A 16 1.11 -4.43 2.19
N LYS A 17 0.47 -5.56 2.49
CA LYS A 17 0.51 -6.77 1.66
C LYS A 17 -0.91 -7.26 1.40
N PRO A 18 -1.37 -7.27 0.13
CA PRO A 18 -2.67 -7.84 -0.21
C PRO A 18 -2.72 -9.33 0.15
N LEU A 19 -3.87 -9.79 0.68
CA LEU A 19 -4.08 -11.18 1.10
C LEU A 19 -3.91 -12.20 -0.03
N ASN A 20 -4.18 -11.78 -1.26
CA ASN A 20 -3.98 -12.60 -2.44
C ASN A 20 -3.37 -11.77 -3.58
N GLN A 21 -2.96 -12.45 -4.64
CA GLN A 21 -2.20 -11.85 -5.75
C GLN A 21 -3.04 -11.63 -7.03
N LYS A 22 -4.36 -11.79 -6.95
CA LYS A 22 -5.26 -11.48 -8.07
C LYS A 22 -5.38 -9.97 -8.21
N LEU A 23 -5.15 -9.44 -9.41
CA LEU A 23 -5.15 -8.00 -9.66
C LEU A 23 -6.44 -7.29 -9.21
N LYS A 24 -7.60 -7.92 -9.42
CA LYS A 24 -8.90 -7.39 -8.98
C LYS A 24 -8.98 -7.21 -7.47
N ASP A 25 -8.49 -8.20 -6.72
CA ASP A 25 -8.54 -8.19 -5.27
C ASP A 25 -7.50 -7.24 -4.68
N ILE A 26 -6.33 -7.13 -5.32
CA ILE A 26 -5.33 -6.09 -5.00
C ILE A 26 -5.93 -4.70 -5.18
N TYR A 27 -6.65 -4.45 -6.28
CA TYR A 27 -7.29 -3.16 -6.52
C TYR A 27 -8.33 -2.81 -5.44
N LEU A 28 -9.18 -3.77 -5.06
CA LEU A 28 -10.17 -3.59 -4.00
C LEU A 28 -9.50 -3.36 -2.63
N PHE A 29 -8.45 -4.13 -2.33
CA PHE A 29 -7.64 -3.96 -1.12
C PHE A 29 -7.04 -2.55 -1.06
N MET A 30 -6.39 -2.09 -2.13
CA MET A 30 -5.75 -0.78 -2.16
C MET A 30 -6.75 0.38 -2.04
N GLN A 31 -7.96 0.27 -2.61
CA GLN A 31 -9.01 1.27 -2.42
C GLN A 31 -9.46 1.38 -0.96
N LYS A 32 -9.54 0.25 -0.24
CA LYS A 32 -9.91 0.24 1.17
C LYS A 32 -8.79 0.79 2.04
N GLU A 33 -7.56 0.33 1.80
CA GLU A 33 -6.39 0.74 2.59
C GLU A 33 -6.03 2.21 2.36
N SER A 34 -6.15 2.74 1.14
CA SER A 34 -5.82 4.15 0.86
C SER A 34 -6.66 5.12 1.70
N HIS A 35 -7.93 4.81 1.95
CA HIS A 35 -8.79 5.60 2.83
C HIS A 35 -8.27 5.58 4.28
N GLY A 36 -7.93 4.41 4.80
CA GLY A 36 -7.38 4.26 6.15
C GLY A 36 -6.02 4.96 6.31
N LEU A 37 -5.14 4.83 5.31
CA LEU A 37 -3.81 5.47 5.31
C LEU A 37 -3.92 6.99 5.25
N THR A 38 -4.88 7.52 4.49
CA THR A 38 -5.13 8.97 4.43
C THR A 38 -5.61 9.51 5.77
N GLN A 39 -6.48 8.78 6.47
CA GLN A 39 -6.90 9.17 7.82
C GLN A 39 -5.76 9.08 8.84
N LYS A 40 -4.87 8.08 8.70
CA LYS A 40 -3.78 7.83 9.64
C LYS A 40 -2.60 8.80 9.47
N TYR A 41 -2.23 9.12 8.23
CA TYR A 41 -1.02 9.88 7.90
C TYR A 41 -1.29 11.23 7.22
N GLY A 42 -2.55 11.55 6.93
CA GLY A 42 -2.94 12.75 6.18
C GLY A 42 -2.88 12.56 4.67
N ALA A 43 -3.03 13.66 3.93
CA ALA A 43 -3.15 13.62 2.47
C ALA A 43 -1.83 13.35 1.71
N ASN A 44 -0.67 13.60 2.34
CA ASN A 44 0.64 13.50 1.68
C ASN A 44 1.27 12.12 1.89
N ILE A 45 0.62 11.10 1.32
CA ILE A 45 1.13 9.73 1.30
C ILE A 45 1.53 9.34 -0.12
N TYR A 46 2.63 8.60 -0.24
CA TYR A 46 3.04 7.98 -1.49
C TYR A 46 3.02 6.46 -1.34
N LEU A 47 2.41 5.78 -2.31
CA LEU A 47 2.30 4.32 -2.32
C LEU A 47 3.22 3.77 -3.39
N ASN A 48 4.31 3.12 -2.97
CA ASN A 48 5.25 2.49 -3.88
C ASN A 48 4.93 1.01 -4.06
N ARG A 49 4.51 0.61 -5.26
CA ARG A 49 4.27 -0.80 -5.60
C ARG A 49 5.59 -1.48 -5.94
N ARG A 50 5.92 -2.58 -5.25
CA ARG A 50 7.08 -3.43 -5.58
C ARG A 50 6.72 -4.91 -5.65
N MET A 51 7.54 -5.66 -6.38
CA MET A 51 7.52 -7.13 -6.38
C MET A 51 8.59 -7.65 -5.43
N GLU A 52 8.17 -8.36 -4.40
CA GLU A 52 9.03 -9.13 -3.51
C GLU A 52 9.22 -10.52 -4.12
N TYR A 53 10.39 -10.81 -4.68
CA TYR A 53 10.76 -12.15 -5.14
C TYR A 53 11.24 -12.95 -3.92
N LYS A 54 10.64 -14.11 -3.68
CA LYS A 54 11.17 -15.11 -2.75
C LYS A 54 12.05 -16.07 -3.52
#